data_AF-J9EQJ8-F1
#
_entry.id   AF-J9EQJ8-F1
#
_cell.length_a   1.000
_cell.length_b   1.000
_cell.length_c   1.000
_cell.angle_alpha   90.00
_cell.angle_beta   90.00
_cell.angle_gamma   90.00
#
_symmetry.space_group_name_H-M   'P 1'
#
loop_
_entity.id
_entity.type
_entity.pdbx_description
1 polymer ?
#
loop_
_entity_poly.entity_id
_entity_poly.type
_entity_poly.pdbx_seq_one_letter_code
_entity_poly.pdbx_strand_id
1 'polypeptide(L)'
;DFYQRVDDPAMQMMIMLLPSIAERIDSYDNLLDFGAGPTIHVSVVFRNKVNNIYLADYLPQNRNELSRWADGKSTFNWTPALKMIASVEGSGWLQLEEMEQYTKSKVIISILSIKCCNFLK
;
A
#
# COMPACT_ATOMS: atom_id res chain seq x y z
N ASP A 1 5.15 11.20 11.00
CA ASP A 1 6.38 10.37 10.88
C ASP A 1 6.32 8.99 11.56
N PHE A 2 5.17 8.53 12.07
CA PHE A 2 5.07 7.20 12.68
C PHE A 2 5.24 6.06 11.66
N TYR A 3 4.62 6.17 10.48
CA TYR A 3 4.63 5.13 9.44
C TYR A 3 5.75 5.28 8.39
N GLN A 4 6.70 6.18 8.60
CA GLN A 4 7.77 6.46 7.63
C GLN A 4 9.02 5.61 7.88
N ARG A 5 9.03 4.66 8.82
CA ARG A 5 10.22 3.85 9.06
C ARG A 5 9.87 2.38 8.98
N VAL A 6 10.54 1.69 8.06
CA VAL A 6 10.45 0.24 7.87
C VAL A 6 11.02 -0.53 9.08
N ASP A 7 11.77 0.17 9.94
CA ASP A 7 12.32 -0.38 11.19
C ASP A 7 11.28 -0.48 12.31
N ASP A 8 10.04 -0.01 12.11
CA ASP A 8 8.97 -0.15 13.09
C ASP A 8 8.56 -1.64 13.24
N PRO A 9 8.59 -2.22 14.47
CA PRO A 9 8.29 -3.63 14.68
C PRO A 9 6.90 -4.06 14.22
N ALA A 10 5.89 -3.17 14.32
CA ALA A 10 4.54 -3.48 13.89
C ALA A 10 4.47 -3.53 12.35
N MET A 11 5.14 -2.61 11.66
CA MET A 11 5.28 -2.65 10.20
C MET A 11 5.99 -3.92 9.74
N GLN A 12 7.08 -4.32 10.41
CA GLN A 12 7.81 -5.55 10.06
C GLN A 12 6.95 -6.80 10.25
N MET A 13 6.21 -6.87 11.35
CA MET A 13 5.26 -7.96 11.60
C MET A 13 4.22 -8.07 10.48
N MET A 14 3.65 -6.94 10.04
CA MET A 14 2.68 -6.91 8.95
C MET A 14 3.30 -7.36 7.63
N ILE A 15 4.51 -6.88 7.28
CA ILE A 15 5.21 -7.27 6.06
C ILE A 15 5.57 -8.76 6.05
N MET A 16 5.87 -9.36 7.20
CA MET A 16 6.11 -10.79 7.29
C MET A 16 4.83 -11.64 7.16
N LEU A 17 3.70 -11.13 7.68
CA LEU A 17 2.44 -11.87 7.71
C LEU A 17 1.63 -11.75 6.40
N LEU A 18 1.49 -10.55 5.86
CA LEU A 18 0.58 -10.27 4.74
C LEU A 18 0.86 -11.09 3.48
N PRO A 19 2.12 -11.29 3.03
CA PRO A 19 2.39 -12.13 1.86
C PRO A 19 1.91 -13.57 2.05
N SER A 20 2.05 -14.11 3.26
CA SER A 20 1.56 -15.46 3.59
C SER A 20 0.03 -15.54 3.54
N ILE A 21 -0.68 -14.46 3.84
CA ILE A 21 -2.13 -14.36 3.68
C ILE A 21 -2.48 -14.25 2.20
N ALA A 22 -1.80 -13.37 1.46
CA ALA A 22 -2.05 -13.16 0.03
C ALA A 22 -1.89 -14.45 -0.79
N GLU A 23 -0.89 -15.28 -0.47
CA GLU A 23 -0.70 -16.58 -1.13
C GLU A 23 -1.87 -17.54 -0.92
N ARG A 24 -2.57 -17.44 0.20
CA ARG A 24 -3.67 -18.33 0.59
C ARG A 24 -5.05 -17.89 0.08
N ILE A 25 -5.14 -16.71 -0.52
CA ILE A 25 -6.39 -16.24 -1.12
C ILE A 25 -6.35 -16.37 -2.63
N ASP A 26 -7.54 -16.55 -3.21
CA ASP A 26 -7.76 -16.49 -4.65
C ASP A 26 -7.57 -15.07 -5.19
N SER A 27 -7.59 -14.94 -6.52
CA SER A 27 -7.57 -13.64 -7.18
C SER A 27 -8.95 -12.98 -7.14
N TYR A 28 -8.97 -11.67 -6.96
CA TYR A 28 -10.18 -10.84 -6.95
C TYR A 28 -10.02 -9.66 -7.90
N ASP A 29 -11.12 -9.02 -8.26
CA ASP A 29 -11.05 -7.82 -9.10
C ASP A 29 -10.64 -6.57 -8.32
N ASN A 30 -11.12 -6.43 -7.08
CA ASN A 30 -11.02 -5.19 -6.33
C ASN A 30 -10.57 -5.46 -4.88
N LEU A 31 -9.61 -4.66 -4.41
CA LEU A 31 -9.20 -4.56 -3.00
C LEU A 31 -9.40 -3.13 -2.51
N LEU A 32 -10.01 -2.95 -1.34
CA LEU A 32 -10.07 -1.66 -0.65
C LEU A 32 -9.16 -1.72 0.58
N ASP A 33 -8.10 -0.91 0.58
CA ASP A 33 -7.27 -0.66 1.75
C ASP A 33 -7.81 0.59 2.47
N PHE A 34 -8.60 0.35 3.51
CA PHE A 34 -9.25 1.40 4.29
C PHE A 34 -8.39 1.78 5.49
N GLY A 35 -7.97 3.05 5.54
CA GLY A 35 -7.02 3.52 6.53
C GLY A 35 -5.57 3.17 6.17
N ALA A 36 -5.24 3.20 4.88
CA ALA A 36 -3.92 2.86 4.34
C ALA A 36 -2.77 3.71 4.93
N GLY A 37 -3.10 4.88 5.50
CA GLY A 37 -2.11 5.86 5.90
C GLY A 37 -1.32 6.37 4.69
N PRO A 38 -0.08 6.84 4.89
CA PRO A 38 0.81 7.19 3.79
C PRO A 38 1.60 5.97 3.27
N THR A 39 1.09 4.74 3.41
CA THR A 39 1.87 3.50 3.17
C THR A 39 1.36 2.67 2.00
N ILE A 40 2.24 1.85 1.43
CA ILE A 40 1.95 1.08 0.18
C ILE A 40 2.08 -0.44 0.34
N HIS A 41 2.49 -0.91 1.52
CA HIS A 41 2.89 -2.30 1.72
C HIS A 41 1.74 -3.30 1.44
N VAL A 42 0.51 -2.98 1.81
CA VAL A 42 -0.68 -3.76 1.47
C VAL A 42 -0.84 -3.86 -0.05
N SER A 43 -0.82 -2.72 -0.75
CA SER A 43 -0.94 -2.66 -2.22
C SER A 43 0.09 -3.53 -2.92
N VAL A 44 1.34 -3.45 -2.46
CA VAL A 44 2.45 -4.20 -3.02
C VAL A 44 2.25 -5.70 -2.80
N VAL A 45 1.89 -6.13 -1.60
CA VAL A 45 1.67 -7.55 -1.30
C VAL A 45 0.56 -8.16 -2.16
N PHE A 46 -0.55 -7.44 -2.34
CA PHE A 46 -1.69 -7.96 -3.08
C PHE A 46 -1.61 -7.72 -4.59
N ARG A 47 -0.55 -7.09 -5.10
CA ARG A 47 -0.40 -6.72 -6.52
C ARG A 47 -0.61 -7.88 -7.50
N ASN A 48 -0.30 -9.12 -7.13
CA ASN A 48 -0.45 -10.30 -7.98
C ASN A 48 -1.82 -11.00 -7.82
N LYS A 49 -2.63 -10.58 -6.84
CA LYS A 49 -3.92 -11.19 -6.49
C LYS A 49 -5.10 -10.31 -6.88
N VAL A 50 -4.90 -9.01 -7.09
CA VAL A 50 -5.99 -8.07 -7.43
C VAL A 50 -5.70 -7.25 -8.67
N ASN A 51 -6.76 -6.88 -9.39
CA ASN A 51 -6.69 -6.04 -10.59
C ASN A 51 -6.70 -4.55 -10.23
N ASN A 52 -7.59 -4.13 -9.31
CA ASN A 52 -7.75 -2.76 -8.87
C ASN A 52 -7.55 -2.64 -7.35
N ILE A 53 -6.70 -1.71 -6.91
CA ILE A 53 -6.37 -1.48 -5.50
C ILE A 53 -6.78 -0.06 -5.12
N TYR A 54 -7.84 0.07 -4.33
CA TYR A 54 -8.35 1.34 -3.86
C TYR A 54 -7.70 1.70 -2.52
N LEU A 55 -6.92 2.78 -2.50
CA LEU A 55 -6.33 3.30 -1.26
C LEU A 55 -7.19 4.43 -0.72
N ALA A 56 -7.71 4.23 0.49
CA ALA A 56 -8.55 5.20 1.17
C ALA A 56 -7.95 5.54 2.53
N ASP A 57 -7.92 6.84 2.85
CA ASP A 57 -7.52 7.31 4.18
C ASP A 57 -8.34 8.56 4.54
N TYR A 58 -8.49 8.85 5.83
CA TYR A 58 -9.23 10.02 6.32
C TYR A 58 -8.40 11.31 6.24
N LEU A 59 -7.09 11.26 6.47
CA LEU A 59 -6.25 12.45 6.53
C LEU A 59 -5.81 12.89 5.13
N PRO A 60 -6.02 14.17 4.74
CA PRO A 60 -5.57 14.67 3.44
C PRO A 60 -4.06 14.51 3.21
N GLN A 61 -3.23 14.62 4.25
CA GLN A 61 -1.77 14.50 4.09
C GLN A 61 -1.37 13.08 3.65
N ASN A 62 -2.02 12.05 4.20
CA ASN A 62 -1.79 10.66 3.84
C ASN A 62 -2.17 10.40 2.38
N ARG A 63 -3.37 10.86 1.97
CA ARG A 63 -3.83 10.73 0.57
C ARG A 63 -2.93 11.48 -0.41
N ASN A 64 -2.46 12.67 -0.04
CA ASN A 64 -1.53 13.44 -0.87
C ASN A 64 -0.19 12.72 -1.03
N GLU A 65 0.33 12.09 0.03
CA GLU A 65 1.56 11.31 -0.06
C GLU A 65 1.39 10.08 -0.96
N LEU A 66 0.28 9.35 -0.83
CA LEU A 66 -0.03 8.23 -1.72
C LEU A 66 -0.17 8.68 -3.19
N SER A 67 -0.80 9.82 -3.44
CA SER A 67 -0.90 10.40 -4.79
C SER A 67 0.46 10.81 -5.33
N ARG A 68 1.32 11.43 -4.51
CA ARG A 68 2.70 11.75 -4.90
C ARG A 68 3.49 10.48 -5.21
N TRP A 69 3.33 9.42 -4.42
CA TRP A 69 3.98 8.14 -4.68
C TRP A 69 3.53 7.53 -6.01
N ALA A 70 2.22 7.48 -6.26
CA ALA A 70 1.65 6.99 -7.51
C ALA A 70 2.16 7.78 -8.73
N ASP A 71 2.31 9.10 -8.58
CA ASP A 71 2.87 10.01 -9.60
C ASP A 71 4.40 9.96 -9.74
N GLY A 72 5.11 9.17 -8.92
CA GLY A 72 6.59 9.16 -8.89
C GLY A 72 7.23 10.43 -8.30
N LYS A 73 6.47 11.23 -7.55
CA LYS A 73 6.90 12.47 -6.88
C LYS A 73 7.18 12.30 -5.38
N SER A 74 6.91 11.13 -4.80
CA SER A 74 7.25 10.85 -3.40
C SER A 74 8.77 10.81 -3.22
N THR A 75 9.25 11.35 -2.11
CA THR A 75 10.66 11.31 -1.72
C THR A 75 10.96 10.12 -0.80
N PHE A 76 9.94 9.37 -0.40
CA PHE A 76 10.09 8.27 0.52
C PHE A 76 10.73 7.06 -0.16
N ASN A 77 11.79 6.51 0.44
CA ASN A 77 12.46 5.32 -0.11
C ASN A 77 11.77 4.04 0.38
N TRP A 78 10.90 3.47 -0.46
CA TRP A 78 10.23 2.19 -0.18
C TRP A 78 11.11 0.95 -0.38
N THR A 79 12.30 1.07 -0.95
CA THR A 79 13.19 -0.06 -1.27
C THR A 79 13.39 -1.05 -0.11
N PRO A 80 13.61 -0.64 1.15
CA PRO A 80 13.75 -1.59 2.26
C PRO A 80 12.51 -2.45 2.47
N ALA A 81 11.31 -1.86 2.42
CA ALA A 81 10.05 -2.59 2.54
C ALA A 81 9.83 -3.52 1.35
N LEU A 82 10.12 -3.05 0.13
CA LEU A 82 10.03 -3.87 -1.08
C LEU A 82 10.95 -5.09 -1.01
N LYS A 83 12.19 -4.92 -0.52
CA LYS A 83 13.12 -6.05 -0.29
C LYS A 83 12.59 -7.06 0.72
N MET A 84 11.98 -6.58 1.81
CA MET A 84 11.37 -7.48 2.80
C MET A 84 10.22 -8.28 2.20
N ILE A 85 9.30 -7.62 1.49
CA ILE A 85 8.18 -8.28 0.80
C ILE A 85 8.71 -9.31 -0.20
N ALA A 86 9.65 -8.91 -1.07
CA ALA A 86 10.23 -9.80 -2.07
C ALA A 86 10.89 -11.04 -1.44
N SER A 87 11.60 -10.85 -0.31
CA SER A 87 12.25 -11.95 0.40
C SER A 87 11.24 -12.96 0.96
N VAL A 88 10.10 -12.49 1.48
CA VAL A 88 9.03 -13.37 2.00
C VAL A 88 8.33 -14.11 0.86
N GLU A 89 8.12 -13.44 -0.29
CA GLU A 89 7.52 -14.04 -1.48
C GLU A 89 8.47 -14.98 -2.24
N GLY A 90 9.74 -15.07 -1.84
CA GLY A 90 10.76 -15.82 -2.57
C GLY A 90 11.10 -15.21 -3.94
N SER A 91 10.78 -13.93 -4.15
CA SER A 91 11.09 -13.20 -5.39
C SER A 91 12.44 -12.50 -5.29
N GLY A 92 13.17 -12.43 -6.41
CA GLY A 92 14.51 -11.84 -6.47
C GLY A 92 14.50 -10.32 -6.33
N TRP A 93 15.58 -9.73 -5.79
CA TRP A 93 15.69 -8.28 -5.59
C TRP A 93 16.01 -7.47 -6.86
N LEU A 94 16.15 -8.12 -8.01
CA LEU A 94 16.45 -7.44 -9.28
C LEU A 94 15.22 -6.72 -9.87
N GLN A 95 14.01 -7.09 -9.42
CA GLN A 95 12.74 -6.63 -9.99
C GLN A 95 11.98 -5.67 -9.07
N LEU A 96 12.64 -5.04 -8.09
CA LEU A 96 11.95 -4.17 -7.12
C LEU A 96 11.29 -2.95 -7.78
N GLU A 97 11.93 -2.39 -8.81
CA GLU A 97 11.34 -1.28 -9.58
C GLU A 97 10.10 -1.75 -10.35
N GLU A 98 10.20 -2.88 -11.06
CA GLU A 98 9.06 -3.49 -11.76
C GLU A 98 7.91 -3.81 -10.81
N MET A 99 8.24 -4.32 -9.62
CA MET A 99 7.29 -4.62 -8.55
C MET A 99 6.52 -3.36 -8.11
N GLU A 100 7.23 -2.25 -7.92
CA GLU A 100 6.63 -0.98 -7.54
C GLU A 100 5.79 -0.39 -8.68
N GLN A 101 6.31 -0.38 -9.91
CA GLN A 101 5.59 0.12 -11.09
C GLN A 101 4.33 -0.69 -11.40
N TYR A 102 4.41 -2.01 -11.28
CA TYR A 102 3.25 -2.89 -11.44
C TYR A 102 2.21 -2.66 -10.35
N THR A 103 2.64 -2.32 -9.14
CA THR A 103 1.70 -1.94 -8.08
C THR A 103 1.03 -0.59 -8.40
N LYS A 104 1.80 0.41 -8.85
CA LYS A 104 1.28 1.74 -9.22
C LYS A 104 0.23 1.67 -10.32
N SER A 105 0.41 0.80 -11.32
CA SER A 105 -0.56 0.66 -12.42
C SER A 105 -1.94 0.14 -11.98
N LYS A 106 -2.03 -0.44 -10.79
CA LYS A 106 -3.26 -0.97 -10.20
C LYS A 106 -3.89 -0.08 -9.14
N VAL A 107 -3.15 0.92 -8.66
CA VAL A 107 -3.58 1.75 -7.53
C VAL A 107 -4.50 2.88 -7.98
N ILE A 108 -5.61 3.02 -7.28
CA ILE A 108 -6.59 4.10 -7.43
C ILE A 108 -6.70 4.81 -6.09
N ILE A 109 -6.24 6.07 -6.04
CA ILE A 109 -6.34 6.88 -4.82
C ILE A 109 -7.76 7.39 -4.67
N SER A 110 -8.46 6.89 -3.64
CA SER A 110 -9.86 7.21 -3.40
C SER A 110 -10.02 8.20 -2.25
N ILE A 111 -10.93 9.15 -2.45
CA ILE A 111 -11.27 10.15 -1.43
C ILE A 111 -12.36 9.55 -0.55
N LEU A 112 -12.02 9.21 0.70
CA LEU A 112 -13.03 9.04 1.74
C LEU A 112 -13.40 10.43 2.30
N SER A 113 -14.25 11.15 1.58
CA SER A 113 -14.88 12.35 2.12
C SER A 113 -16.18 11.90 2.79
N ILE A 114 -16.09 11.58 4.09
CA ILE A 114 -17.30 11.65 4.90
C ILE A 114 -17.62 13.13 4.98
N LYS A 115 -18.51 13.61 4.10
CA LYS A 115 -19.29 14.79 4.44
C LYS A 115 -20.02 14.40 5.71
N CYS A 116 -19.54 14.85 6.87
CA CYS A 116 -20.42 15.01 8.01
C CYS A 116 -21.52 15.95 7.51
N CYS A 117 -22.61 15.39 6.99
CA CYS A 117 -23.88 16.06 7.03
C CYS A 117 -24.04 16.47 8.48
N ASN A 118 -24.09 17.78 8.73
CA ASN A 118 -24.36 18.37 10.03
C ASN A 118 -25.70 17.82 10.54
N PHE A 119 -25.70 16.62 11.13
CA PHE A 119 -26.73 16.17 12.05
C PHE A 119 -26.37 16.79 13.39
N LEU A 120 -26.59 18.09 13.50
CA LEU A 120 -26.73 18.88 14.73
C LEU A 120 -26.79 20.36 14.30
N LYS A 121 -27.96 20.77 13.84
CA LYS A 121 -28.60 22.06 14.14
C LYS A 121 -30.03 22.05 13.62
#